data_AF-A0ABD2FJT2-F1
#
_entry.id   AF-A0ABD2FJT2-F1
#
_cell.length_a   1.000
_cell.length_b   1.000
_cell.length_c   1.000
_cell.angle_alpha   90.00
_cell.angle_beta   90.00
_cell.angle_gamma   90.00
#
_symmetry.space_group_name_H-M   'P 1'
#
loop_
_entity.id
_entity.type
_entity.pdbx_description
1 polymer ?
#
loop_
_entity_poly.entity_id
_entity_poly.type
_entity_poly.pdbx_seq_one_letter_code
_entity_poly.pdbx_strand_id
1 'polypeptide(L)'
;MEAGVWDEANIQKQRLEECQRLERKKREAQANQALEEGQDIEGYQPLWFEKRAEHSGESTYIYRGGYWEAKDRQDWSICPDIF
;
A
#
# COMPACT_ATOMS: atom_id res chain seq x y z
N MET A 1 19.78 -11.34 -0.04
CA MET A 1 19.04 -12.35 0.75
C MET A 1 19.00 -13.67 0.00
N GLU A 2 18.20 -13.81 -1.06
CA GLU A 2 18.15 -15.08 -1.85
C GLU A 2 19.49 -15.49 -2.46
N ALA A 3 20.28 -14.51 -2.96
CA ALA A 3 21.63 -14.74 -3.47
C ALA A 3 22.71 -14.89 -2.36
N GLY A 4 22.32 -14.99 -1.08
CA GLY A 4 23.27 -15.08 0.04
C GLY A 4 24.04 -13.79 0.38
N VAL A 5 23.80 -12.71 -0.36
CA VAL A 5 24.37 -11.39 -0.04
C VAL A 5 23.51 -10.72 1.05
N TRP A 6 23.93 -10.90 2.30
CA TRP A 6 23.15 -10.48 3.48
C TRP A 6 23.32 -8.99 3.80
N ASP A 7 24.54 -8.47 3.74
CA ASP A 7 24.82 -7.07 4.09
C ASP A 7 24.09 -6.10 3.16
N GLU A 8 24.17 -6.32 1.84
CA GLU A 8 23.45 -5.51 0.86
C GLU A 8 21.92 -5.61 1.04
N ALA A 9 21.41 -6.81 1.35
CA ALA A 9 19.98 -6.98 1.58
C ALA A 9 19.50 -6.27 2.85
N ASN A 10 20.33 -6.22 3.90
CA ASN A 10 20.04 -5.47 5.11
C ASN A 10 20.00 -3.95 4.85
N ILE A 11 20.91 -3.45 4.01
CA ILE A 11 20.90 -2.05 3.57
C ILE A 11 19.61 -1.74 2.80
N GLN A 12 19.23 -2.57 1.83
CA GLN A 12 17.99 -2.36 1.08
C GLN A 12 16.76 -2.47 1.99
N LYS A 13 16.72 -3.43 2.91
CA LYS A 13 15.64 -3.56 3.91
C LYS A 13 15.45 -2.26 4.70
N GLN A 14 16.53 -1.68 5.24
CA GLN A 14 16.45 -0.43 5.98
C GLN A 14 15.94 0.72 5.13
N ARG A 15 16.43 0.85 3.88
CA ARG A 15 15.96 1.87 2.94
C ARG A 15 14.45 1.76 2.69
N LEU A 16 13.96 0.56 2.38
CA LEU A 16 12.55 0.30 2.08
C LEU A 16 11.64 0.56 3.29
N GLU A 17 12.05 0.11 4.48
CA GLU A 17 11.29 0.35 5.72
C GLU A 17 11.21 1.84 6.08
N GLU A 18 12.28 2.61 5.85
CA GLU A 18 12.27 4.06 6.05
C GLU A 18 11.35 4.76 5.05
N CYS A 19 11.45 4.44 3.77
CA CYS A 19 10.57 4.97 2.72
C CYS A 19 9.09 4.70 3.05
N GLN A 20 8.75 3.47 3.43
CA GLN A 20 7.39 3.11 3.81
C GLN A 20 6.91 3.90 5.03
N ARG A 21 7.77 4.11 6.03
CA ARG A 21 7.43 4.86 7.24
C ARG A 21 7.16 6.33 6.95
N LEU A 22 7.97 6.94 6.08
CA LEU A 22 7.79 8.34 5.66
C LEU A 22 6.48 8.52 4.89
N GLU A 23 6.18 7.64 3.94
CA GLU A 23 4.92 7.70 3.20
C GLU A 23 3.70 7.50 4.10
N ARG A 24 3.77 6.60 5.09
CA ARG A 24 2.71 6.47 6.10
C ARG A 24 2.53 7.76 6.89
N LYS A 25 3.61 8.35 7.39
CA LYS A 25 3.55 9.62 8.16
C LYS A 25 2.96 10.76 7.33
N LYS A 26 3.29 10.82 6.04
CA LYS A 26 2.72 11.82 5.11
C LYS A 26 1.21 11.63 4.96
N ARG A 27 0.73 10.40 4.75
CA ARG A 27 -0.70 10.11 4.67
C ARG A 27 -1.43 10.42 5.98
N GLU A 28 -0.85 10.07 7.13
CA GLU A 28 -1.41 10.40 8.45
C GLU A 28 -1.51 11.92 8.66
N ALA A 29 -0.49 12.69 8.26
CA ALA A 29 -0.52 14.15 8.35
C ALA A 29 -1.59 14.76 7.44
N GLN A 30 -1.70 14.28 6.19
CA GLN A 30 -2.76 14.68 5.27
C GLN A 30 -4.14 14.30 5.82
N ALA A 31 -4.26 13.12 6.43
CA ALA A 31 -5.49 12.64 7.02
C ALA A 31 -5.94 13.54 8.19
N ASN A 32 -5.02 13.89 9.08
CA ASN A 32 -5.32 14.80 10.18
C ASN A 32 -5.74 16.18 9.69
N GLN A 33 -5.05 16.71 8.67
CA GLN A 33 -5.40 18.01 8.10
C GLN A 33 -6.81 18.01 7.49
N ALA A 34 -7.15 17.03 6.65
CA ALA A 34 -8.47 17.02 6.04
C ALA A 34 -9.58 16.70 7.07
N LEU A 35 -9.28 15.98 8.16
CA LEU A 35 -10.20 15.83 9.29
C LEU A 35 -10.45 17.16 10.02
N GLU A 36 -9.42 17.99 10.22
CA GLU A 36 -9.58 19.36 10.75
C GLU A 36 -10.44 20.24 9.84
N GLU A 37 -10.36 20.03 8.53
CA GLU A 37 -11.18 20.69 7.50
C GLU A 37 -12.59 20.08 7.37
N GLY A 38 -12.93 19.06 8.17
CA GLY A 38 -14.23 18.39 8.18
C GLY A 38 -14.49 17.48 6.99
N GLN A 39 -13.44 17.08 6.25
CA GLN A 39 -13.52 16.13 5.16
C GLN A 39 -13.40 14.70 5.68
N ASP A 40 -14.19 13.79 5.11
CA ASP A 40 -14.07 12.36 5.40
C ASP A 40 -12.96 11.75 4.52
N ILE A 41 -12.12 10.90 5.12
CA ILE A 41 -10.92 10.40 4.46
C ILE A 41 -10.91 8.90 4.54
N GLU A 42 -11.02 8.26 3.38
CA GLU A 42 -10.77 6.84 3.28
C GLU A 42 -9.28 6.56 3.52
N GLY A 43 -9.00 5.71 4.51
CA GLY A 43 -7.66 5.21 4.76
C GLY A 43 -7.10 4.43 3.56
N TYR A 44 -5.80 4.14 3.58
CA TYR A 44 -5.12 3.40 2.51
C TYR A 44 -5.88 2.13 2.11
N GLN A 45 -6.19 2.02 0.81
CA GLN A 45 -6.82 0.85 0.22
C GLN A 45 -5.83 0.08 -0.66
N PRO A 46 -5.80 -1.27 -0.59
CA PRO A 46 -4.97 -2.06 -1.48
C PRO A 46 -5.43 -1.96 -2.95
N LEU A 47 -4.47 -2.00 -3.88
CA LEU A 47 -4.75 -1.74 -5.30
C LEU A 47 -5.58 -2.82 -6.02
N TRP A 48 -5.47 -4.08 -5.60
CA TRP A 48 -6.11 -5.21 -6.31
C TRP A 48 -7.25 -5.84 -5.52
N PHE A 49 -7.54 -5.31 -4.33
CA PHE A 49 -8.53 -5.85 -3.43
C PHE A 49 -9.39 -4.72 -2.87
N GLU A 50 -10.62 -5.04 -2.53
CA GLU A 50 -11.54 -4.13 -1.86
C GLU A 50 -11.88 -4.69 -0.48
N LYS A 51 -11.85 -3.82 0.54
CA LYS A 51 -12.24 -4.20 1.89
C LYS A 51 -13.76 -4.23 1.99
N ARG A 52 -14.34 -5.41 2.22
CA ARG A 52 -15.76 -5.58 2.55
C ARG A 52 -15.92 -5.78 4.05
N ALA A 53 -16.66 -4.87 4.68
CA ALA A 53 -17.07 -5.04 6.08
C ALA A 53 -18.18 -6.10 6.16
N GLU A 54 -17.99 -7.13 7.00
CA GLU A 54 -19.06 -8.06 7.34
C GLU A 54 -19.77 -7.62 8.62
N HIS A 55 -21.02 -8.06 8.79
CA HIS A 55 -21.83 -7.73 9.96
C HIS A 55 -21.26 -8.31 11.27
N SER A 56 -20.35 -9.30 11.17
CA SER A 56 -19.65 -9.93 12.29
C SER A 56 -18.52 -9.08 12.88
N GLY A 57 -18.15 -7.97 12.24
CA GLY A 57 -17.00 -7.14 12.63
C GLY A 57 -15.67 -7.57 12.01
N GLU A 58 -15.63 -8.75 11.35
CA GLU A 58 -14.48 -9.14 10.53
C GLU A 58 -14.55 -8.44 9.17
N SER A 59 -13.38 -8.02 8.67
CA SER A 59 -13.25 -7.41 7.35
C SER A 59 -12.61 -8.40 6.40
N THR A 60 -13.28 -8.70 5.31
CA THR A 60 -12.77 -9.58 4.25
C THR A 60 -12.26 -8.73 3.09
N TYR A 61 -11.18 -9.15 2.44
CA TYR A 61 -10.68 -8.51 1.22
C TYR A 61 -11.09 -9.32 0.00
N ILE A 62 -11.77 -8.68 -0.93
CA ILE A 62 -12.29 -9.32 -2.14
C ILE A 62 -11.48 -8.84 -3.33
N TYR A 63 -11.04 -9.78 -4.18
CA TYR A 63 -10.35 -9.44 -5.42
C TYR A 63 -11.26 -8.60 -6.31
N ARG A 64 -10.80 -7.40 -6.69
CA ARG A 64 -11.61 -6.44 -7.45
C ARG A 64 -11.40 -6.49 -8.97
N GLY A 65 -10.51 -7.36 -9.45
CA GLY A 65 -10.09 -7.38 -10.85
C GLY A 65 -8.89 -6.48 -11.15
N GLY A 66 -8.39 -6.52 -12.38
CA GLY A 66 -7.37 -5.62 -12.90
C GLY A 66 -5.94 -6.16 -12.85
N TYR A 67 -5.61 -7.06 -11.91
CA TYR A 67 -4.23 -7.56 -11.78
C TYR A 67 -3.83 -8.39 -12.99
N TRP A 68 -4.70 -9.33 -13.41
CA TRP A 68 -4.42 -10.20 -14.53
C TRP A 68 -4.39 -9.44 -15.86
N GLU A 69 -5.24 -8.43 -16.01
CA GLU A 69 -5.29 -7.55 -17.18
C GLU A 69 -4.07 -6.63 -17.26
N ALA A 70 -3.61 -6.10 -16.12
CA ALA A 70 -2.35 -5.36 -16.02
C ALA A 70 -1.15 -6.26 -16.35
N LYS A 71 -1.14 -7.48 -15.80
CA LYS A 71 -0.10 -8.49 -16.07
C LYS A 71 -0.04 -8.88 -17.55
N ASP A 72 -1.19 -9.16 -18.17
CA ASP A 72 -1.27 -9.56 -19.58
C ASP A 72 -0.72 -8.46 -20.50
N ARG A 73 -1.06 -7.20 -20.20
CA ARG A 73 -0.60 -6.01 -20.95
C ARG A 73 0.80 -5.52 -20.56
N GLN A 74 1.41 -6.11 -19.52
CA GLN A 74 2.64 -5.60 -18.89
C GLN A 74 2.55 -4.12 -18.47
N ASP A 75 1.34 -3.66 -18.12
CA ASP A 75 1.07 -2.29 -17.72
C ASP A 75 0.97 -2.19 -16.20
N TRP A 76 2.03 -1.69 -15.58
CA TRP A 76 2.15 -1.49 -14.14
C TRP A 76 2.04 -0.03 -13.73
N SER A 77 1.56 0.85 -14.63
CA SER A 77 1.45 2.29 -14.38
C SER A 77 0.61 2.65 -13.15
N ILE A 78 -0.31 1.77 -12.76
CA ILE A 78 -1.17 1.95 -11.59
C ILE A 78 -0.53 1.45 -10.28
N CYS A 79 0.61 0.76 -10.34
CA CYS A 79 1.32 0.29 -9.16
C CYS A 79 2.06 1.47 -8.50
N PRO A 80 1.93 1.65 -7.18
CA PRO A 80 2.74 2.63 -6.48
C PRO A 80 4.22 2.23 -6.52
N ASP A 81 5.09 3.23 -6.58
CA ASP A 81 6.53 3.00 -6.44
C ASP A 81 6.87 2.75 -4.96
N ILE A 82 7.38 1.55 -4.69
CA ILE A 82 7.67 1.07 -3.33
C ILE A 82 9.11 0.56 -3.17
N PHE A 83 9.97 0.74 -4.19
CA PHE A 83 11.35 0.22 -4.21
C PHE A 83 12.44 1.29 -4.50
#